data_AF-A0A7R9ATU4-F1
#
_entry.id   AF-A0A7R9ATU4-F1
#
_cell.length_a   1.000
_cell.length_b   1.000
_cell.length_c   1.000
_cell.angle_alpha   90.00
_cell.angle_beta   90.00
_cell.angle_gamma   90.00
#
_symmetry.space_group_name_H-M   'P 1'
#
loop_
_entity.id
_entity.type
_entity.pdbx_description
1 polymer ?
#
loop_
_entity_poly.entity_id
_entity_poly.type
_entity_poly.pdbx_seq_one_letter_code
_entity_poly.pdbx_strand_id
1 'polypeptide(L)'
;MAVPVIVLDTKGRCNNSNLNLFMDEACLDVRSNALDPLTIWSLSAECEKCAYIESSSIPPVETQTFIVDTKFPVHLFFSDGTYNHCYERNIHFQEYGRYGWNISSDGCSDIYNIERPQLPYLSLVVVFCTFFILTLLSWATMCVLRSEWLANLKQRNVPFSELESDLGTPSTDGAAPMVRSELLAVRREKTRLRSLDVFRGICIAVMIFVNYGGGQYWFFKHSTWNGLTIADLVFPWFLWIMGVSMALSLRSQLRSSVSRWKLFKKVLYRSIILVALGILLNSIANAKHTKSTSLANLRLPGVLQRIGLSYFIVATLETLLMKREFFFEYGPWLVLQDVLESWLQWLVILGLVATHTCLTFLLPVEGCPTGYLGPGGSYNYSSHPNCTGGAAGYIDRMVFRNEHLYQKPTCYEIYQTTLPYDPEGLLGTLTSILMVYLGVQAGRITLCYHYAYSRVVRWTTWAVITDSTNPGPLSRWTVTLPTELRCRTTKMRNYLNK
;
A
#
# COMPACT_ATOMS: atom_id res chain seq x y z
N MET A 1 -25.98 -11.21 -7.33
CA MET A 1 -25.47 -12.58 -7.46
C MET A 1 -23.97 -12.56 -7.22
N ALA A 2 -23.45 -13.51 -6.45
CA ALA A 2 -22.00 -13.71 -6.34
C ALA A 2 -21.45 -14.00 -7.72
N VAL A 3 -20.21 -13.59 -7.96
CA VAL A 3 -19.45 -14.14 -9.07
C VAL A 3 -18.94 -15.49 -8.58
N PRO A 4 -19.45 -16.63 -9.10
CA PRO A 4 -18.92 -17.92 -8.71
C PRO A 4 -17.45 -17.99 -9.16
N VAL A 5 -16.62 -18.60 -8.31
CA VAL A 5 -15.17 -18.76 -8.56
C VAL A 5 -14.93 -19.65 -9.78
N ILE A 6 -15.92 -20.48 -10.08
CA ILE A 6 -15.98 -21.33 -11.25
C ILE A 6 -17.17 -20.89 -12.10
N VAL A 7 -16.93 -20.66 -13.39
CA VAL A 7 -17.97 -20.28 -14.35
C VAL A 7 -18.02 -21.32 -15.46
N LEU A 8 -19.22 -21.77 -15.81
CA LEU A 8 -19.43 -22.66 -16.96
C LEU A 8 -18.91 -22.00 -18.25
N ASP A 9 -18.10 -22.72 -19.02
CA ASP A 9 -17.57 -22.22 -20.29
C ASP A 9 -18.64 -22.27 -21.40
N THR A 10 -19.57 -21.33 -21.36
CA THR A 10 -20.63 -21.18 -22.36
C THR A 10 -20.11 -20.76 -23.75
N LYS A 11 -18.86 -20.31 -23.85
CA LYS A 11 -18.26 -19.76 -25.08
C LYS A 11 -17.21 -20.67 -25.71
N GLY A 12 -16.95 -21.84 -25.13
CA GLY A 12 -15.96 -22.79 -25.64
C GLY A 12 -14.53 -22.24 -25.67
N ARG A 13 -14.16 -21.36 -24.73
CA ARG A 13 -12.81 -20.78 -24.64
C ARG A 13 -11.74 -21.82 -24.31
N CYS A 14 -12.13 -22.89 -23.62
CA CYS A 14 -11.26 -24.02 -23.25
C CYS A 14 -11.11 -25.09 -24.33
N ASN A 15 -11.94 -25.04 -25.39
CA ASN A 15 -12.04 -26.13 -26.36
C ASN A 15 -11.20 -25.93 -27.64
N ASN A 16 -10.71 -24.71 -27.87
CA ASN A 16 -9.84 -24.42 -29.01
C ASN A 16 -8.40 -24.85 -28.71
N SER A 17 -7.71 -25.40 -29.72
CA SER A 17 -6.27 -25.72 -29.66
C SER A 17 -5.37 -24.52 -29.35
N ASN A 18 -5.90 -23.31 -29.45
CA ASN A 18 -5.35 -22.08 -28.87
C ASN A 18 -6.29 -21.60 -27.76
N LEU A 19 -5.93 -21.88 -26.51
CA LEU A 19 -6.63 -21.40 -25.31
C LEU A 19 -6.70 -19.87 -25.32
N ASN A 20 -7.86 -19.31 -25.65
CA ASN A 20 -8.14 -17.86 -25.54
C ASN A 20 -8.58 -17.52 -24.11
N LEU A 21 -7.72 -17.85 -23.15
CA LEU A 21 -7.90 -17.52 -21.74
C LEU A 21 -7.34 -16.13 -21.43
N PHE A 22 -7.99 -15.42 -20.49
CA PHE A 22 -7.42 -14.21 -19.94
C PHE A 22 -6.32 -14.53 -18.91
N MET A 23 -5.52 -13.54 -18.53
CA MET A 23 -4.62 -13.66 -17.38
C MET A 23 -5.43 -14.04 -16.14
N ASP A 24 -4.82 -14.84 -15.26
CA ASP A 24 -5.44 -15.40 -14.06
C ASP A 24 -6.61 -16.39 -14.32
N GLU A 25 -6.69 -17.04 -15.49
CA GLU A 25 -7.70 -18.08 -15.81
C GLU A 25 -7.04 -19.44 -16.13
N ALA A 26 -7.74 -20.52 -15.80
CA ALA A 26 -7.44 -21.89 -16.21
C ALA A 26 -8.73 -22.66 -16.55
N CYS A 27 -8.59 -23.83 -17.16
CA CYS A 27 -9.70 -24.69 -17.58
C CYS A 27 -9.79 -25.93 -16.69
N LEU A 28 -11.01 -26.31 -16.31
CA LEU A 28 -11.31 -27.53 -15.56
C LEU A 28 -12.39 -28.32 -16.32
N ASP A 29 -12.02 -29.49 -16.82
CA ASP A 29 -12.91 -30.42 -17.50
C ASP A 29 -13.42 -31.43 -16.48
N VAL A 30 -14.71 -31.37 -16.18
CA VAL A 30 -15.37 -32.27 -15.23
C VAL A 30 -16.14 -33.32 -16.02
N ARG A 31 -15.72 -34.58 -15.89
CA ARG A 31 -16.39 -35.71 -16.51
C ARG A 31 -17.23 -36.44 -15.47
N SER A 32 -18.55 -36.32 -15.59
CA SER A 32 -19.49 -37.06 -14.75
C SER A 32 -19.84 -38.40 -15.39
N ASN A 33 -19.58 -39.50 -14.68
CA ASN A 33 -20.14 -40.81 -14.99
C ASN A 33 -21.33 -41.17 -14.07
N ALA A 34 -21.80 -40.21 -13.27
CA ALA A 34 -22.96 -40.41 -12.38
C ALA A 34 -24.27 -40.45 -13.20
N LEU A 35 -25.23 -41.22 -12.70
CA LEU A 35 -26.57 -41.38 -13.30
C LEU A 35 -27.50 -40.22 -12.93
N ASP A 36 -27.23 -39.53 -11.83
CA ASP A 36 -27.98 -38.40 -11.31
C ASP A 36 -27.25 -37.06 -11.58
N PRO A 37 -28.00 -35.94 -11.70
CA PRO A 37 -27.42 -34.63 -11.96
C PRO A 37 -26.68 -34.07 -10.74
N LEU A 38 -25.40 -33.76 -10.91
CA LEU A 38 -24.56 -33.25 -9.83
C LEU A 38 -24.49 -31.73 -9.84
N THR A 39 -24.57 -31.09 -8.67
CA THR A 39 -24.34 -29.65 -8.52
C THR A 39 -22.92 -29.38 -8.03
N ILE A 40 -22.21 -28.46 -8.68
CA ILE A 40 -20.87 -28.03 -8.24
C ILE A 40 -20.98 -26.84 -7.29
N TRP A 41 -20.34 -26.98 -6.13
CA TRP A 41 -20.25 -25.95 -5.11
C TRP A 41 -18.80 -25.46 -5.01
N SER A 42 -18.62 -24.15 -5.04
CA SER A 42 -17.29 -23.54 -4.99
C SER A 42 -17.19 -22.46 -3.93
N LEU A 43 -15.98 -22.31 -3.38
CA LEU A 43 -15.63 -21.28 -2.43
C LEU A 43 -14.16 -20.86 -2.65
N SER A 44 -13.91 -19.56 -2.76
CA SER A 44 -12.54 -19.03 -2.83
C SER A 44 -11.93 -18.97 -1.43
N ALA A 45 -10.65 -19.31 -1.31
CA ALA A 45 -9.91 -19.17 -0.05
C ALA A 45 -9.83 -17.71 0.46
N GLU A 46 -10.04 -16.71 -0.40
CA GLU A 46 -10.13 -15.30 0.00
C GLU A 46 -11.40 -14.98 0.81
N CYS A 47 -12.45 -15.81 0.70
CA CYS A 47 -13.70 -15.62 1.42
C CYS A 47 -13.63 -16.33 2.77
N GLU A 48 -13.17 -15.61 3.79
CA GLU A 48 -12.99 -16.17 5.13
C GLU A 48 -14.36 -16.46 5.78
N LYS A 49 -14.60 -17.73 6.15
CA LYS A 49 -15.83 -18.22 6.81
C LYS A 49 -17.12 -17.92 6.03
N CYS A 50 -17.08 -17.98 4.70
CA CYS A 50 -18.27 -17.83 3.87
C CYS A 50 -18.97 -19.18 3.64
N ALA A 51 -20.25 -19.12 3.27
CA ALA A 51 -20.96 -20.28 2.75
C ALA A 51 -20.50 -20.60 1.31
N TYR A 52 -20.57 -21.87 0.93
CA TYR A 52 -20.29 -22.28 -0.44
C TYR A 52 -21.38 -21.76 -1.38
N ILE A 53 -20.97 -21.50 -2.63
CA ILE A 53 -21.86 -20.95 -3.66
C ILE A 53 -22.07 -22.01 -4.72
N GLU A 54 -23.34 -22.27 -5.04
CA GLU A 54 -23.73 -23.11 -6.17
C GLU A 54 -23.28 -22.44 -7.46
N SER A 55 -22.45 -23.14 -8.25
CA SER A 55 -21.87 -22.59 -9.48
C SER A 55 -22.68 -23.01 -10.71
N SER A 56 -22.97 -24.30 -10.86
CA SER A 56 -23.82 -24.85 -11.93
C SER A 56 -24.20 -26.31 -11.66
N SER A 57 -25.20 -26.80 -12.40
CA SER A 57 -25.55 -28.22 -12.46
C SER A 57 -24.90 -28.91 -13.67
N ILE A 58 -24.39 -30.12 -13.45
CA ILE A 58 -23.77 -30.99 -14.44
C ILE A 58 -24.76 -32.11 -14.77
N PRO A 59 -25.19 -32.26 -16.04
CA PRO A 59 -26.05 -33.34 -16.49
C PRO A 59 -25.40 -34.72 -16.32
N PRO A 60 -26.21 -35.78 -16.22
CA PRO A 60 -25.71 -37.14 -16.06
C PRO A 60 -24.97 -37.62 -17.31
N VAL A 61 -23.87 -38.34 -17.09
CA VAL A 61 -23.04 -38.95 -18.16
C VAL A 61 -22.50 -37.94 -19.19
N GLU A 62 -22.31 -36.67 -18.79
CA GLU A 62 -21.79 -35.61 -19.65
C GLU A 62 -20.47 -35.03 -19.12
N THR A 63 -19.64 -34.53 -20.04
CA THR A 63 -18.43 -33.77 -19.71
C THR A 63 -18.73 -32.28 -19.87
N GLN A 64 -18.55 -31.51 -18.80
CA GLN A 64 -18.68 -30.06 -18.84
C GLN A 64 -17.35 -29.39 -18.55
N THR A 65 -17.09 -28.30 -19.27
CA THR A 65 -15.86 -27.52 -19.15
C THR A 65 -16.14 -26.23 -18.39
N PHE A 66 -15.27 -25.95 -17.43
CA PHE A 66 -15.37 -24.82 -16.53
C PHE A 66 -14.14 -23.94 -16.62
N ILE A 67 -14.35 -22.64 -16.38
CA ILE A 67 -13.27 -21.66 -16.24
C ILE A 67 -13.11 -21.37 -14.77
N VAL A 68 -11.89 -21.56 -14.29
CA VAL A 68 -11.50 -21.40 -12.88
C VAL A 68 -10.56 -20.20 -12.74
N ASP A 69 -10.77 -19.41 -11.69
CA ASP A 69 -9.84 -18.33 -11.31
C ASP A 69 -8.57 -18.93 -10.68
N THR A 70 -7.39 -18.52 -11.16
CA THR A 70 -6.09 -19.02 -10.68
C THR A 70 -5.43 -18.12 -9.65
N LYS A 71 -6.04 -16.97 -9.29
CA LYS A 71 -5.44 -16.02 -8.33
C LYS A 71 -5.25 -16.61 -6.93
N PHE A 72 -6.22 -17.41 -6.50
CA PHE A 72 -6.32 -17.87 -5.12
C PHE A 72 -6.75 -19.33 -5.09
N PRO A 73 -6.36 -20.09 -4.04
CA PRO A 73 -6.84 -21.44 -3.86
C PRO A 73 -8.37 -21.53 -3.80
N VAL A 74 -8.92 -22.62 -4.28
CA VAL A 74 -10.36 -22.88 -4.34
C VAL A 74 -10.69 -24.15 -3.57
N HIS A 75 -11.86 -24.14 -2.91
CA HIS A 75 -12.48 -25.30 -2.28
C HIS A 75 -13.66 -25.74 -3.13
N LEU A 76 -13.72 -27.04 -3.43
CA LEU A 76 -14.71 -27.62 -4.33
C LEU A 76 -15.33 -28.86 -3.74
N PHE A 77 -16.63 -29.01 -3.96
CA PHE A 77 -17.31 -30.27 -3.75
C PHE A 77 -18.51 -30.39 -4.68
N PHE A 78 -18.97 -31.62 -4.87
CA PHE A 78 -20.19 -31.91 -5.61
C PHE A 78 -21.29 -32.34 -4.66
N SER A 79 -22.52 -31.99 -4.96
CA SER A 79 -23.68 -32.42 -4.21
C SER A 79 -24.72 -32.99 -5.15
N ASP A 80 -25.23 -34.17 -4.82
CA ASP A 80 -26.37 -34.81 -5.47
C ASP A 80 -27.71 -34.43 -4.79
N GLY A 81 -27.70 -33.34 -4.02
CA GLY A 81 -28.83 -32.87 -3.21
C GLY A 81 -29.06 -33.65 -1.90
N THR A 82 -28.55 -34.87 -1.79
CA THR A 82 -28.66 -35.71 -0.58
C THR A 82 -27.32 -35.88 0.15
N TYR A 83 -26.23 -36.11 -0.59
CA TYR A 83 -24.89 -36.27 -0.05
C TYR A 83 -23.88 -35.37 -0.76
N ASN A 84 -22.85 -34.96 -0.03
CA ASN A 84 -21.72 -34.22 -0.56
C ASN A 84 -20.61 -35.20 -0.93
N HIS A 85 -20.22 -35.18 -2.20
CA HIS A 85 -19.17 -36.01 -2.77
C HIS A 85 -17.92 -35.17 -3.06
N CYS A 86 -16.76 -35.81 -2.93
CA CYS A 86 -15.50 -35.33 -3.50
C CYS A 86 -15.10 -33.93 -3.02
N TYR A 87 -14.91 -33.84 -1.71
CA TYR A 87 -14.61 -32.62 -1.01
C TYR A 87 -13.11 -32.31 -1.05
N GLU A 88 -12.70 -31.42 -1.94
CA GLU A 88 -11.31 -31.04 -2.14
C GLU A 88 -11.05 -29.62 -1.62
N ARG A 89 -9.96 -29.44 -0.87
CA ARG A 89 -9.64 -28.17 -0.20
C ARG A 89 -8.29 -27.63 -0.64
N ASN A 90 -8.20 -26.30 -0.78
CA ASN A 90 -6.97 -25.58 -1.08
C ASN A 90 -6.33 -25.99 -2.42
N ILE A 91 -7.15 -26.23 -3.45
CA ILE A 91 -6.62 -26.49 -4.79
C ILE A 91 -6.15 -25.17 -5.38
N HIS A 92 -4.88 -25.12 -5.78
CA HIS A 92 -4.33 -23.97 -6.48
C HIS A 92 -4.11 -24.29 -7.97
N PHE A 93 -5.03 -23.82 -8.81
CA PHE A 93 -4.88 -23.90 -10.25
C PHE A 93 -3.79 -22.94 -10.74
N GLN A 94 -2.99 -23.36 -11.71
CA GLN A 94 -1.94 -22.54 -12.31
C GLN A 94 -2.42 -21.98 -13.66
N GLU A 95 -1.90 -20.82 -14.03
CA GLU A 95 -2.34 -20.06 -15.21
C GLU A 95 -2.20 -20.86 -16.51
N TYR A 96 -3.20 -20.73 -17.37
CA TYR A 96 -3.27 -21.40 -18.68
C TYR A 96 -3.20 -22.93 -18.62
N GLY A 97 -3.34 -23.54 -17.43
CA GLY A 97 -3.43 -24.98 -17.27
C GLY A 97 -4.81 -25.51 -17.66
N ARG A 98 -4.84 -26.75 -18.17
CA ARG A 98 -6.08 -27.50 -18.39
C ARG A 98 -6.08 -28.72 -17.48
N TYR A 99 -7.07 -28.81 -16.61
CA TYR A 99 -7.19 -29.82 -15.57
C TYR A 99 -8.38 -30.73 -15.87
N GLY A 100 -8.26 -32.02 -15.54
CA GLY A 100 -9.33 -33.00 -15.66
C GLY A 100 -9.74 -33.53 -14.30
N TRP A 101 -11.05 -33.73 -14.11
CA TRP A 101 -11.60 -34.33 -12.90
C TRP A 101 -12.68 -35.35 -13.25
N ASN A 102 -12.45 -36.62 -12.91
CA ASN A 102 -13.38 -37.71 -13.18
C ASN A 102 -14.22 -38.01 -11.93
N ILE A 103 -15.53 -38.02 -12.09
CA ILE A 103 -16.50 -38.23 -11.02
C ILE A 103 -17.31 -39.49 -11.33
N SER A 104 -17.40 -40.38 -10.34
CA SER A 104 -18.25 -41.58 -10.39
C SER A 104 -19.16 -41.63 -9.16
N SER A 105 -20.21 -42.45 -9.21
CA SER A 105 -21.15 -42.64 -8.08
C SER A 105 -20.46 -43.08 -6.79
N ASP A 106 -19.37 -43.86 -6.92
CA ASP A 106 -18.72 -44.54 -5.79
C ASP A 106 -17.47 -43.79 -5.29
N GLY A 107 -17.05 -42.72 -5.98
CA GLY A 107 -15.88 -41.91 -5.62
C GLY A 107 -15.38 -40.98 -6.74
N CYS A 108 -14.41 -40.12 -6.41
CA CYS A 108 -13.74 -39.26 -7.39
C CYS A 108 -12.27 -39.56 -7.55
N SER A 109 -11.75 -39.29 -8.74
CA SER A 109 -10.31 -39.26 -8.97
C SER A 109 -9.68 -37.99 -8.40
N ASP A 110 -8.36 -38.02 -8.21
CA ASP A 110 -7.58 -36.80 -8.03
C ASP A 110 -7.66 -35.94 -9.31
N ILE A 111 -7.50 -34.62 -9.14
CA ILE A 111 -7.44 -33.68 -10.25
C ILE A 111 -6.09 -33.85 -10.97
N TYR A 112 -6.14 -34.17 -12.26
CA TYR A 112 -4.94 -34.40 -13.06
C TYR A 112 -4.76 -33.31 -14.13
N ASN A 113 -3.52 -33.13 -14.58
CA ASN A 113 -3.21 -32.16 -15.64
C ASN A 113 -3.42 -32.79 -17.02
N ILE A 114 -4.29 -32.20 -17.83
CA ILE A 114 -4.44 -32.52 -19.26
C ILE A 114 -3.36 -31.77 -20.04
N GLU A 115 -3.24 -30.46 -19.81
CA GLU A 115 -2.20 -29.60 -20.39
C GLU A 115 -1.40 -28.93 -19.28
N ARG A 116 -0.08 -28.84 -19.48
CA ARG A 116 0.81 -28.27 -18.48
C ARG A 116 0.58 -26.76 -18.36
N PRO A 117 0.48 -26.24 -17.14
CA PRO A 117 0.32 -24.80 -16.93
C PRO A 117 1.56 -24.03 -17.35
N GLN A 118 1.36 -22.75 -17.65
CA GLN A 118 2.43 -21.83 -17.99
C GLN A 118 2.71 -20.90 -16.79
N LEU A 119 3.98 -20.53 -16.63
CA LEU A 119 4.42 -19.60 -15.59
C LEU A 119 4.81 -18.26 -16.24
N PRO A 120 3.85 -17.39 -16.59
CA PRO A 120 4.17 -16.12 -17.26
C PRO A 120 5.06 -15.21 -16.40
N TYR A 121 4.95 -15.32 -15.08
CA TYR A 121 5.77 -14.56 -14.11
C TYR A 121 7.26 -14.89 -14.15
N LEU A 122 7.66 -16.06 -14.66
CA LEU A 122 9.07 -16.45 -14.73
C LEU A 122 9.88 -15.43 -15.54
N SER A 123 9.30 -14.93 -16.63
CA SER A 123 9.93 -13.93 -17.50
C SER A 123 10.24 -12.62 -16.74
N LEU A 124 9.32 -12.14 -15.91
CA LEU A 124 9.50 -10.94 -15.09
C LEU A 124 10.60 -11.14 -14.05
N VAL A 125 10.64 -12.30 -13.40
CA VAL A 125 11.68 -12.64 -12.41
C VAL A 125 13.06 -12.64 -13.08
N VAL A 126 13.18 -13.23 -14.27
CA VAL A 126 14.45 -13.23 -15.03
C VAL A 126 14.87 -11.81 -15.38
N VAL A 127 13.95 -10.96 -15.86
CA VAL A 127 14.26 -9.55 -16.17
C VAL A 127 14.67 -8.80 -14.90
N PHE A 128 13.97 -8.98 -13.78
CA PHE A 128 14.33 -8.32 -12.53
C PHE A 128 15.70 -8.77 -12.01
N CYS A 129 15.98 -10.07 -12.01
CA CYS A 129 17.26 -10.64 -11.59
C CYS A 129 18.41 -10.11 -12.47
N THR A 130 18.22 -10.03 -13.78
CA THR A 130 19.24 -9.49 -14.69
C THR A 130 19.52 -8.01 -14.43
N PHE A 131 18.49 -7.16 -14.29
CA PHE A 131 18.68 -5.76 -13.90
C PHE A 131 19.36 -5.62 -12.54
N PHE A 132 18.96 -6.41 -11.55
CA PHE A 132 19.56 -6.39 -10.22
C PHE A 132 21.05 -6.74 -10.27
N ILE A 133 21.42 -7.80 -10.99
CA ILE A 133 22.81 -8.18 -11.21
C ILE A 133 23.59 -7.06 -11.91
N LEU A 134 23.03 -6.43 -12.96
CA LEU A 134 23.67 -5.30 -13.64
C LEU A 134 23.87 -4.11 -12.71
N THR A 135 22.91 -3.80 -11.83
CA THR A 135 23.06 -2.73 -10.84
C THR A 135 24.13 -3.05 -9.79
N LEU A 136 24.21 -4.30 -9.31
CA LEU A 136 25.27 -4.72 -8.41
C LEU A 136 26.65 -4.68 -9.07
N LEU A 137 26.75 -5.13 -10.32
CA LEU A 137 27.99 -5.05 -11.09
C LEU A 137 28.43 -3.60 -11.30
N SER A 138 27.52 -2.71 -11.69
CA SER A 138 27.82 -1.28 -11.84
C SER A 138 28.18 -0.60 -10.51
N TRP A 139 27.54 -0.99 -9.41
CA TRP A 139 27.91 -0.48 -8.08
C TRP A 139 29.30 -0.99 -7.67
N ALA A 140 29.59 -2.27 -7.88
CA ALA A 140 30.90 -2.87 -7.59
C ALA A 140 32.00 -2.23 -8.45
N THR A 141 31.78 -2.01 -9.75
CA THR A 141 32.74 -1.32 -10.61
C THR A 141 32.96 0.11 -10.15
N MET A 142 31.91 0.84 -9.76
CA MET A 142 32.04 2.18 -9.19
C MET A 142 32.79 2.18 -7.84
N CYS A 143 32.60 1.17 -6.99
CA CYS A 143 33.36 1.01 -5.76
C CYS A 143 34.85 0.73 -6.04
N VAL A 144 35.17 -0.12 -7.02
CA VAL A 144 36.56 -0.38 -7.43
C VAL A 144 37.19 0.88 -8.03
N LEU A 145 36.50 1.56 -8.96
CA LEU A 145 36.95 2.81 -9.58
C LEU A 145 37.16 3.95 -8.57
N ARG A 146 36.36 3.98 -7.49
CA ARG A 146 36.43 5.00 -6.44
C ARG A 146 37.37 4.62 -5.28
N SER A 147 37.68 3.34 -5.13
CA SER A 147 38.67 2.90 -4.15
C SER A 147 40.06 3.39 -4.56
N GLU A 148 40.86 3.80 -3.58
CA GLU A 148 42.27 4.16 -3.78
C GLU A 148 43.11 3.01 -4.36
N TRP A 149 42.54 1.82 -4.56
CA TRP A 149 43.17 0.67 -5.18
C TRP A 149 43.69 0.95 -6.60
N LEU A 150 42.91 1.67 -7.43
CA LEU A 150 43.37 2.09 -8.76
C LEU A 150 44.34 3.28 -8.72
N ALA A 151 44.22 4.15 -7.72
CA ALA A 151 45.18 5.24 -7.49
C ALA A 151 46.55 4.69 -7.05
N ASN A 152 46.56 3.68 -6.18
CA ASN A 152 47.76 2.97 -5.72
C ASN A 152 48.41 2.13 -6.82
N LEU A 153 47.65 1.56 -7.75
CA LEU A 153 48.20 0.92 -8.95
C LEU A 153 48.82 1.94 -9.93
N LYS A 154 48.25 3.14 -10.03
CA LYS A 154 48.76 4.22 -10.89
C LYS A 154 50.00 4.92 -10.29
N GLN A 155 50.06 5.10 -8.97
CA GLN A 155 51.24 5.62 -8.27
C GLN A 155 52.43 4.65 -8.27
N ARG A 156 52.19 3.34 -8.41
CA ARG A 156 53.26 2.33 -8.44
C ARG A 156 54.09 2.36 -9.74
N ASN A 157 53.64 3.08 -10.77
CA ASN A 157 54.28 3.19 -12.08
C ASN A 157 54.78 4.61 -12.43
N VAL A 158 54.84 5.55 -11.47
CA VAL A 158 55.46 6.87 -11.72
C VAL A 158 56.85 6.89 -11.08
N PRO A 159 57.94 6.95 -11.87
CA PRO A 159 59.28 7.10 -11.32
C PRO A 159 59.39 8.43 -10.59
N PHE A 160 60.00 8.36 -9.42
CA PHE A 160 60.32 9.44 -8.51
C PHE A 160 61.34 10.40 -9.15
N SER A 161 60.90 11.57 -9.61
CA SER A 161 61.74 12.77 -9.69
C SER A 161 60.86 14.01 -9.78
N GLU A 162 61.29 15.08 -9.11
CA GLU A 162 60.69 16.43 -9.06
C GLU A 162 59.68 16.65 -7.91
N LEU A 163 60.22 16.62 -6.68
CA LEU A 163 59.73 17.44 -5.58
C LEU A 163 60.90 18.28 -5.04
N GLU A 164 61.47 19.12 -5.90
CA GLU A 164 62.52 20.06 -5.53
C GLU A 164 62.45 21.29 -6.44
N SER A 165 61.43 22.14 -6.26
CA SER A 165 61.43 23.48 -6.89
C SER A 165 60.69 24.61 -6.18
N ASP A 166 59.86 24.38 -5.15
CA ASP A 166 58.94 25.44 -4.69
C ASP A 166 59.18 25.95 -3.25
N LEU A 167 60.38 25.77 -2.71
CA LEU A 167 60.84 26.50 -1.51
C LEU A 167 61.75 27.67 -1.93
N GLY A 168 61.12 28.74 -2.38
CA GLY A 168 61.73 30.06 -2.53
C GLY A 168 61.68 30.87 -1.22
N THR A 169 62.86 31.31 -0.80
CA THR A 169 63.22 32.20 0.32
C THR A 169 62.40 33.51 0.45
N PRO A 170 62.34 34.13 1.64
CA PRO A 170 61.61 35.37 1.87
C PRO A 170 62.46 36.59 1.49
N SER A 171 61.88 37.53 0.74
CA SER A 171 62.39 38.90 0.61
C SER A 171 61.28 39.89 0.94
N THR A 172 61.55 40.67 1.99
CA THR A 172 60.93 41.94 2.35
C THR A 172 60.83 42.91 1.18
N ASP A 173 59.63 43.43 0.90
CA ASP A 173 59.35 44.87 0.78
C ASP A 173 57.88 45.14 0.41
N GLY A 174 57.31 46.17 1.06
CA GLY A 174 56.34 47.07 0.42
C GLY A 174 54.86 46.66 0.35
N ALA A 175 54.05 47.43 1.10
CA ALA A 175 52.63 47.70 0.87
C ALA A 175 51.63 46.54 1.05
N ALA A 176 50.97 46.56 2.22
CA ALA A 176 49.74 45.82 2.46
C ALA A 176 48.64 46.22 1.45
N PRO A 177 48.04 45.29 0.71
CA PRO A 177 46.71 45.52 0.17
C PRO A 177 45.72 45.27 1.30
N MET A 178 44.86 46.25 1.58
CA MET A 178 43.66 46.06 2.39
C MET A 178 42.86 44.90 1.79
N VAL A 179 42.95 43.71 2.41
CA VAL A 179 42.02 42.62 2.16
C VAL A 179 40.70 43.09 2.72
N ARG A 180 39.88 43.67 1.82
CA ARG A 180 38.46 43.88 2.03
C ARG A 180 37.92 42.53 2.45
N SER A 181 37.57 42.41 3.73
CA SER A 181 36.76 41.30 4.24
C SER A 181 35.42 41.37 3.53
N GLU A 182 35.38 40.91 2.28
CA GLU A 182 34.17 40.35 1.71
C GLU A 182 33.75 39.30 2.73
N LEU A 183 32.71 39.65 3.48
CA LEU A 183 31.74 38.70 3.97
C LEU A 183 31.48 37.73 2.81
N LEU A 184 32.27 36.65 2.78
CA LEU A 184 31.88 35.41 2.17
C LEU A 184 30.62 35.05 2.93
N ALA A 185 29.50 35.60 2.47
CA ALA A 185 28.22 34.97 2.54
C ALA A 185 28.47 33.63 1.86
N VAL A 186 28.97 32.66 2.66
CA VAL A 186 28.96 31.25 2.34
C VAL A 186 27.49 31.00 2.13
N ARG A 187 27.08 31.13 0.87
CA ARG A 187 25.74 30.83 0.40
C ARG A 187 25.67 29.34 0.61
N ARG A 188 25.29 28.96 1.83
CA ARG A 188 25.20 27.57 2.26
C ARG A 188 24.21 26.97 1.29
N GLU A 189 24.73 26.28 0.28
CA GLU A 189 23.86 25.69 -0.74
C GLU A 189 22.89 24.80 0.01
N LYS A 190 21.60 25.04 -0.22
CA LYS A 190 20.54 24.24 0.36
C LYS A 190 20.68 22.84 -0.21
N THR A 191 21.43 21.99 0.48
CA THR A 191 21.68 20.62 0.07
C THR A 191 20.37 19.85 0.23
N ARG A 192 19.68 19.66 -0.89
CA ARG A 192 18.44 18.90 -0.94
C ARG A 192 18.77 17.42 -0.74
N LEU A 193 18.01 16.73 0.10
CA LEU A 193 18.21 15.30 0.35
C LEU A 193 17.77 14.50 -0.88
N ARG A 194 18.73 14.15 -1.76
CA ARG A 194 18.48 13.42 -3.00
C ARG A 194 17.79 12.07 -2.76
N SER A 195 18.15 11.36 -1.68
CA SER A 195 17.52 10.07 -1.32
C SER A 195 16.03 10.20 -1.04
N LEU A 196 15.60 11.30 -0.41
CA LEU A 196 14.20 11.58 -0.11
C LEU A 196 13.40 11.82 -1.40
N ASP A 197 13.98 12.57 -2.34
CA ASP A 197 13.33 12.85 -3.61
C ASP A 197 13.19 11.60 -4.48
N VAL A 198 14.21 10.75 -4.49
CA VAL A 198 14.18 9.45 -5.20
C VAL A 198 13.10 8.56 -4.61
N PHE A 199 13.05 8.41 -3.28
CA PHE A 199 12.04 7.58 -2.63
C PHE A 199 10.61 8.08 -2.91
N ARG A 200 10.38 9.40 -2.83
CA ARG A 200 9.09 9.99 -3.20
C ARG A 200 8.74 9.74 -4.67
N GLY A 201 9.71 9.85 -5.57
CA GLY A 201 9.53 9.54 -6.99
C GLY A 201 9.11 8.09 -7.24
N ILE A 202 9.76 7.15 -6.54
CA ILE A 202 9.40 5.72 -6.57
C ILE A 202 7.97 5.52 -6.08
N CYS A 203 7.59 6.11 -4.95
CA CYS A 203 6.22 6.00 -4.42
C CYS A 203 5.17 6.49 -5.43
N ILE A 204 5.42 7.63 -6.08
CA ILE A 204 4.51 8.19 -7.11
C ILE A 204 4.47 7.28 -8.35
N ALA A 205 5.61 6.76 -8.80
CA ALA A 205 5.67 5.86 -9.95
C ALA A 205 4.88 4.56 -9.71
N VAL A 206 5.05 3.94 -8.54
CA VAL A 206 4.28 2.74 -8.15
C VAL A 206 2.79 3.08 -8.01
N MET A 207 2.44 4.22 -7.39
CA MET A 207 1.05 4.66 -7.28
C MET A 207 0.37 4.82 -8.65
N ILE A 208 1.05 5.45 -9.61
CA ILE A 208 0.57 5.61 -10.97
C ILE A 208 0.39 4.23 -11.61
N PHE A 209 1.41 3.37 -11.56
CA PHE A 209 1.37 2.05 -12.18
C PHE A 209 0.19 1.19 -11.67
N VAL A 210 -0.02 1.17 -10.34
CA VAL A 210 -1.15 0.47 -9.72
C VAL A 210 -2.49 1.08 -10.14
N ASN A 211 -2.60 2.42 -10.16
CA ASN A 211 -3.83 3.11 -10.57
C ASN A 211 -4.19 2.85 -12.05
N TYR A 212 -3.21 2.60 -12.92
CA TYR A 212 -3.41 2.21 -14.32
C TYR A 212 -3.64 0.70 -14.51
N GLY A 213 -3.86 -0.06 -13.43
CA GLY A 213 -4.23 -1.47 -13.47
C GLY A 213 -3.07 -2.45 -13.30
N GLY A 214 -1.87 -1.97 -12.98
CA GLY A 214 -0.76 -2.80 -12.51
C GLY A 214 -0.33 -3.91 -13.46
N GLY A 215 -0.55 -3.75 -14.77
CA GLY A 215 -0.27 -4.80 -15.76
C GLY A 215 -1.18 -6.03 -15.69
N GLN A 216 -2.37 -5.91 -15.05
CA GLN A 216 -3.32 -7.00 -14.77
C GLN A 216 -2.86 -8.05 -13.76
N TYR A 217 -1.64 -7.96 -13.24
CA TYR A 217 -1.11 -8.90 -12.25
C TYR A 217 -1.87 -8.83 -10.93
N TRP A 218 -2.19 -9.99 -10.35
CA TRP A 218 -2.94 -10.09 -9.10
C TRP A 218 -2.22 -9.45 -7.90
N PHE A 219 -0.89 -9.50 -7.83
CA PHE A 219 -0.11 -8.97 -6.71
C PHE A 219 -0.02 -7.42 -6.65
N PHE A 220 -0.41 -6.74 -7.74
CA PHE A 220 -0.60 -5.28 -7.75
C PHE A 220 -2.06 -4.87 -7.54
N LYS A 221 -2.97 -5.83 -7.38
CA LYS A 221 -4.36 -5.56 -6.99
C LYS A 221 -4.42 -5.42 -5.47
N HIS A 222 -5.37 -4.64 -4.98
CA HIS A 222 -5.62 -4.53 -3.55
C HIS A 222 -6.20 -5.84 -3.01
N SER A 223 -5.81 -6.20 -1.80
CA SER A 223 -6.42 -7.33 -1.09
C SER A 223 -7.94 -7.12 -0.92
N THR A 224 -8.69 -8.21 -0.88
CA THR A 224 -10.17 -8.16 -0.88
C THR A 224 -10.70 -7.71 0.48
N TRP A 225 -10.12 -8.25 1.56
CA TRP A 225 -10.32 -7.77 2.94
C TRP A 225 -9.17 -8.15 3.87
N ASN A 226 -8.71 -9.40 3.79
CA ASN A 226 -7.57 -9.89 4.55
C ASN A 226 -6.37 -10.05 3.60
N GLY A 227 -5.18 -9.71 4.08
CA GLY A 227 -3.96 -9.73 3.29
C GLY A 227 -3.30 -8.36 3.20
N LEU A 228 -2.13 -8.33 2.56
CA LEU A 228 -1.34 -7.13 2.35
C LEU A 228 -0.65 -7.27 1.00
N THR A 229 -1.01 -6.42 0.03
CA THR A 229 -0.32 -6.40 -1.27
C THR A 229 0.56 -5.16 -1.41
N ILE A 230 1.38 -5.12 -2.48
CA ILE A 230 2.27 -3.98 -2.74
C ILE A 230 1.46 -2.69 -2.89
N ALA A 231 0.25 -2.78 -3.47
CA ALA A 231 -0.65 -1.65 -3.65
C ALA A 231 -1.09 -1.01 -2.33
N ASP A 232 -1.25 -1.82 -1.27
CA ASP A 232 -1.68 -1.37 0.06
C ASP A 232 -0.56 -0.61 0.80
N LEU A 233 0.71 -0.87 0.48
CA LEU A 233 1.88 -0.26 1.12
C LEU A 233 2.23 1.15 0.63
N VAL A 234 1.86 1.47 -0.61
CA VAL A 234 2.23 2.74 -1.26
C VAL A 234 1.69 3.96 -0.51
N PHE A 235 0.45 3.88 -0.02
CA PHE A 235 -0.17 4.99 0.68
C PHE A 235 0.50 5.31 2.04
N PRO A 236 0.72 4.32 2.93
CA PRO A 236 1.52 4.51 4.14
C PRO A 236 2.92 5.08 3.88
N TRP A 237 3.63 4.58 2.85
CA TRP A 237 4.95 5.10 2.47
C TRP A 237 4.89 6.57 2.05
N PHE A 238 3.85 6.95 1.30
CA PHE A 238 3.64 8.31 0.87
C PHE A 238 3.35 9.27 2.05
N LEU A 239 2.49 8.86 2.98
CA LEU A 239 2.20 9.65 4.19
C LEU A 239 3.45 9.84 5.06
N TRP A 240 4.22 8.77 5.23
CA TRP A 240 5.47 8.81 6.01
C TRP A 240 6.49 9.76 5.37
N ILE A 241 6.78 9.63 4.07
CA ILE A 241 7.77 10.50 3.41
C ILE A 241 7.30 11.97 3.32
N MET A 242 5.99 12.20 3.23
CA MET A 242 5.40 13.53 3.32
C MET A 242 5.70 14.16 4.69
N GLY A 243 5.55 13.40 5.77
CA GLY A 243 5.92 13.83 7.13
C GLY A 243 7.40 14.19 7.26
N VAL A 244 8.30 13.34 6.76
CA VAL A 244 9.75 13.61 6.76
C VAL A 244 10.07 14.92 6.03
N SER A 245 9.51 15.08 4.82
CA SER A 245 9.71 16.27 3.98
C SER A 245 9.23 17.54 4.67
N MET A 246 8.10 17.44 5.37
CA MET A 246 7.48 18.56 6.09
C MET A 246 8.34 19.03 7.26
N ALA A 247 8.84 18.11 8.09
CA ALA A 247 9.72 18.44 9.22
C ALA A 247 10.98 19.20 8.76
N LEU A 248 11.62 18.72 7.69
CA LEU A 248 12.79 19.34 7.09
C LEU A 248 12.48 20.75 6.52
N SER A 249 11.36 20.87 5.80
CA SER A 249 10.96 22.13 5.16
C SER A 249 10.55 23.20 6.16
N LEU A 250 9.78 22.83 7.18
CA LEU A 250 9.31 23.75 8.21
C LEU A 250 10.47 24.24 9.08
N ARG A 251 11.38 23.35 9.49
CA ARG A 251 12.59 23.73 10.23
C ARG A 251 13.41 24.76 9.45
N SER A 252 13.64 24.50 8.16
CA SER A 252 14.41 25.42 7.32
C SER A 252 13.76 26.81 7.26
N GLN A 253 12.43 26.89 7.18
CA GLN A 253 11.73 28.17 7.10
C GLN A 253 11.69 28.90 8.45
N LEU A 254 11.54 28.17 9.57
CA LEU A 254 11.59 28.73 10.92
C LEU A 254 12.99 29.30 11.25
N ARG A 255 14.06 28.63 10.81
CA ARG A 255 15.44 29.14 10.96
C ARG A 255 15.68 30.44 10.19
N SER A 256 15.00 30.62 9.05
CA SER A 256 15.05 31.85 8.26
C SER A 256 14.15 32.98 8.80
N SER A 257 13.75 32.93 10.09
CA SER A 257 12.92 33.95 10.76
C SER A 257 11.55 34.18 10.11
N VAL A 258 11.00 33.20 9.39
CA VAL A 258 9.67 33.35 8.79
C VAL A 258 8.61 33.30 9.90
N SER A 259 7.70 34.27 9.92
CA SER A 259 6.59 34.31 10.88
C SER A 259 5.74 33.04 10.81
N ARG A 260 5.38 32.48 11.99
CA ARG A 260 4.53 31.28 12.12
C ARG A 260 3.18 31.45 11.41
N TRP A 261 2.59 32.65 11.45
CA TRP A 261 1.33 32.93 10.76
C TRP A 261 1.45 32.80 9.24
N LYS A 262 2.58 33.24 8.67
CA LYS A 262 2.85 33.11 7.23
C LYS A 262 3.02 31.64 6.83
N LEU A 263 3.64 30.84 7.69
CA LEU A 263 3.75 29.38 7.50
C LEU A 263 2.39 28.70 7.57
N PHE A 264 1.58 29.05 8.57
CA PHE A 264 0.23 28.52 8.74
C PHE A 264 -0.65 28.82 7.51
N LYS A 265 -0.68 30.07 7.02
CA LYS A 265 -1.40 30.43 5.79
C LYS A 265 -0.97 29.61 4.58
N LYS A 266 0.35 29.37 4.43
CA LYS A 266 0.90 28.55 3.35
C LYS A 266 0.49 27.08 3.47
N VAL A 267 0.47 26.54 4.68
CA VAL A 267 0.00 25.18 4.97
C VAL A 267 -1.50 25.05 4.65
N LEU A 268 -2.32 25.99 5.13
CA LEU A 268 -3.75 26.04 4.89
C LEU A 268 -4.06 26.09 3.38
N TYR A 269 -3.41 27.00 2.65
CA TYR A 269 -3.59 27.14 1.20
C TYR A 269 -3.26 25.84 0.43
N ARG A 270 -2.14 25.19 0.76
CA ARG A 270 -1.76 23.90 0.15
C ARG A 270 -2.75 22.79 0.47
N SER A 271 -3.27 22.76 1.70
CA SER A 271 -4.23 21.75 2.13
C SER A 271 -5.56 21.91 1.40
N ILE A 272 -6.04 23.16 1.27
CA ILE A 272 -7.25 23.48 0.50
C ILE A 272 -7.09 23.08 -0.96
N ILE A 273 -5.96 23.39 -1.60
CA ILE A 273 -5.70 22.97 -2.99
C ILE A 273 -5.76 21.45 -3.14
N LEU A 274 -5.14 20.70 -2.23
CA LEU A 274 -5.12 19.23 -2.31
C LEU A 274 -6.53 18.65 -2.18
N VAL A 275 -7.32 19.16 -1.23
CA VAL A 275 -8.72 18.75 -1.04
C VAL A 275 -9.57 19.13 -2.26
N ALA A 276 -9.44 20.35 -2.76
CA ALA A 276 -10.18 20.83 -3.94
C ALA A 276 -9.83 20.01 -5.20
N LEU A 277 -8.54 19.69 -5.39
CA LEU A 277 -8.08 18.83 -6.48
C LEU A 277 -8.65 17.41 -6.35
N GLY A 278 -8.71 16.87 -5.13
CA GLY A 278 -9.32 15.56 -4.86
C GLY A 278 -10.80 15.53 -5.23
N ILE A 279 -11.57 16.54 -4.82
CA ILE A 279 -12.99 16.66 -5.14
C ILE A 279 -13.20 16.83 -6.66
N LEU A 280 -12.36 17.63 -7.33
CA LEU A 280 -12.41 17.82 -8.77
C LEU A 280 -12.14 16.50 -9.53
N LEU A 281 -11.12 15.74 -9.12
CA LEU A 281 -10.82 14.44 -9.73
C LEU A 281 -11.95 13.43 -9.53
N ASN A 282 -12.53 13.38 -8.33
CA ASN A 282 -13.71 12.54 -8.05
C ASN A 282 -14.91 12.95 -8.92
N SER A 283 -15.11 14.25 -9.13
CA SER A 283 -16.18 14.79 -9.99
C SER A 283 -15.99 14.39 -11.47
N ILE A 284 -14.78 14.52 -12.00
CA ILE A 284 -14.44 14.13 -13.37
C ILE A 284 -14.62 12.61 -13.56
N ALA A 285 -14.18 11.81 -12.59
CA ALA A 285 -14.32 10.35 -12.65
C ALA A 285 -15.81 9.94 -12.70
N ASN A 286 -16.66 10.58 -11.90
CA ASN A 286 -18.09 10.31 -11.90
C ASN A 286 -18.77 10.75 -13.22
N ALA A 287 -18.40 11.91 -13.77
CA ALA A 287 -18.90 12.38 -15.06
C ALA A 287 -18.56 11.43 -16.23
N LYS A 288 -17.41 10.74 -16.15
CA LYS A 288 -16.99 9.75 -17.16
C LYS A 288 -17.76 8.43 -17.04
N HIS A 289 -18.17 8.04 -15.82
CA HIS A 289 -18.86 6.78 -15.56
C HIS A 289 -20.38 6.87 -15.80
N THR A 290 -20.97 8.01 -15.45
CA THR A 290 -22.40 8.24 -15.55
C THR A 290 -22.58 9.44 -16.48
N LYS A 291 -23.08 9.24 -17.71
CA LYS A 291 -23.31 10.30 -18.73
C LYS A 291 -24.22 11.47 -18.27
N SER A 292 -24.59 11.53 -17.00
CA SER A 292 -25.32 12.62 -16.33
C SER A 292 -24.54 13.06 -15.10
N THR A 293 -24.10 14.33 -15.09
CA THR A 293 -23.43 15.00 -13.96
C THR A 293 -24.43 15.34 -12.87
N SER A 294 -24.93 14.33 -12.16
CA SER A 294 -25.68 14.57 -10.93
C SER A 294 -24.69 14.81 -9.77
N LEU A 295 -24.68 16.04 -9.24
CA LEU A 295 -23.91 16.40 -8.03
C LEU A 295 -24.30 15.55 -6.81
N ALA A 296 -25.49 14.95 -6.84
CA ALA A 296 -26.02 14.07 -5.81
C ALA A 296 -25.15 12.82 -5.54
N ASN A 297 -24.51 12.25 -6.57
CA ASN A 297 -23.73 11.02 -6.43
C ASN A 297 -22.21 11.27 -6.39
N LEU A 298 -21.78 12.47 -5.98
CA LEU A 298 -20.36 12.83 -5.95
C LEU A 298 -19.62 12.09 -4.83
N ARG A 299 -18.53 11.38 -5.14
CA ARG A 299 -17.72 10.75 -4.09
C ARG A 299 -16.95 11.81 -3.29
N LEU A 300 -17.26 11.96 -2.00
CA LEU A 300 -16.64 12.96 -1.11
C LEU A 300 -15.30 12.49 -0.50
N PRO A 301 -15.22 11.33 0.19
CA PRO A 301 -13.95 10.81 0.68
C PRO A 301 -13.02 10.41 -0.46
N GLY A 302 -11.73 10.52 -0.19
CA GLY A 302 -10.71 10.19 -1.18
C GLY A 302 -9.30 10.40 -0.67
N VAL A 303 -8.36 9.80 -1.39
CA VAL A 303 -6.94 9.73 -1.03
C VAL A 303 -6.35 11.13 -0.89
N LEU A 304 -6.65 12.04 -1.83
CA LEU A 304 -6.13 13.41 -1.81
C LEU A 304 -6.71 14.23 -0.65
N GLN A 305 -8.00 14.04 -0.35
CA GLN A 305 -8.67 14.68 0.78
C GLN A 305 -8.05 14.24 2.10
N ARG A 306 -7.84 12.92 2.27
CA ARG A 306 -7.21 12.31 3.43
C ARG A 306 -5.76 12.77 3.61
N ILE A 307 -4.98 12.83 2.53
CA ILE A 307 -3.62 13.40 2.53
C ILE A 307 -3.66 14.88 2.93
N GLY A 308 -4.56 15.67 2.34
CA GLY A 308 -4.70 17.11 2.61
C GLY A 308 -5.06 17.40 4.06
N LEU A 309 -6.00 16.64 4.63
CA LEU A 309 -6.43 16.79 6.03
C LEU A 309 -5.34 16.34 7.01
N SER A 310 -4.73 15.19 6.76
CA SER A 310 -3.63 14.69 7.60
C SER A 310 -2.42 15.64 7.58
N TYR A 311 -2.07 16.15 6.39
CA TYR A 311 -1.04 17.18 6.23
C TYR A 311 -1.40 18.44 7.00
N PHE A 312 -2.62 18.95 6.87
CA PHE A 312 -3.06 20.17 7.56
C PHE A 312 -2.90 20.06 9.07
N ILE A 313 -3.39 18.97 9.67
CA ILE A 313 -3.38 18.76 11.12
C ILE A 313 -1.93 18.68 11.63
N VAL A 314 -1.12 17.79 11.05
CA VAL A 314 0.25 17.59 11.52
C VAL A 314 1.13 18.81 11.23
N ALA A 315 0.98 19.44 10.07
CA ALA A 315 1.71 20.67 9.75
C ALA A 315 1.35 21.81 10.69
N THR A 316 0.07 21.95 11.05
CA THR A 316 -0.37 22.98 12.00
C THR A 316 0.24 22.73 13.38
N LEU A 317 0.14 21.50 13.90
CA LEU A 317 0.79 21.10 15.16
C LEU A 317 2.30 21.37 15.13
N GLU A 318 2.97 21.08 14.02
CA GLU A 318 4.39 21.34 13.85
C GLU A 318 4.69 22.85 13.83
N THR A 319 3.96 23.65 13.06
CA THR A 319 4.19 25.10 12.99
C THR A 319 3.98 25.83 14.32
N LEU A 320 3.06 25.35 15.16
CA LEU A 320 2.73 25.96 16.45
C LEU A 320 3.73 25.54 17.54
N LEU A 321 4.06 24.25 17.60
CA LEU A 321 4.79 23.66 18.73
C LEU A 321 6.29 23.48 18.47
N MET A 322 6.75 23.55 17.21
CA MET A 322 8.17 23.39 16.89
C MET A 322 9.00 24.56 17.46
N LYS A 323 10.04 24.22 18.23
CA LYS A 323 11.03 25.18 18.73
C LYS A 323 11.98 25.58 17.62
N ARG A 324 12.41 26.85 17.65
CA ARG A 324 13.28 27.46 16.62
C ARG A 324 14.74 26.99 16.76
N GLU A 325 15.16 26.69 17.98
CA GLU A 325 16.51 26.25 18.32
C GLU A 325 16.43 25.00 19.20
N PHE A 326 17.22 23.98 18.84
CA PHE A 326 17.40 22.79 19.67
C PHE A 326 18.50 23.13 20.67
N PHE A 327 18.15 23.29 21.95
CA PHE A 327 19.14 23.38 23.02
C PHE A 327 19.68 21.96 23.26
N PHE A 328 20.88 21.68 22.79
CA PHE A 328 21.59 20.44 23.12
C PHE A 328 22.18 20.59 24.53
N GLU A 329 21.39 20.31 25.56
CA GLU A 329 21.94 20.09 26.90
C GLU A 329 22.56 18.70 26.95
N TYR A 330 23.86 18.64 27.26
CA TYR A 330 24.59 17.39 27.44
C TYR A 330 24.06 16.68 28.70
N GLY A 331 23.34 15.57 28.51
CA GLY A 331 22.82 14.75 29.62
C GLY A 331 22.38 13.36 29.18
N PRO A 332 22.12 12.43 30.12
CA PRO A 332 21.67 11.06 29.81
C PRO A 332 20.32 11.01 29.07
N TRP A 333 19.52 12.08 29.17
CA TRP A 333 18.24 12.26 28.48
C TRP A 333 18.36 12.68 27.00
N LEU A 334 19.58 12.89 26.48
CA LEU A 334 19.84 13.17 25.06
C LEU A 334 19.21 12.09 24.15
N VAL A 335 19.11 10.87 24.68
CA VAL A 335 18.53 9.69 24.03
C VAL A 335 17.03 9.83 23.78
N LEU A 336 16.31 10.58 24.64
CA LEU A 336 14.87 10.79 24.57
C LEU A 336 14.50 12.24 24.21
N GLN A 337 15.49 13.07 23.87
CA GLN A 337 15.29 14.49 23.64
C GLN A 337 14.35 14.76 22.46
N ASP A 338 14.40 13.93 21.42
CA ASP A 338 13.49 13.98 20.26
C ASP A 338 12.02 13.79 20.67
N VAL A 339 11.77 12.89 21.62
CA VAL A 339 10.42 12.60 22.17
C VAL A 339 10.00 13.65 23.20
N LEU A 340 10.88 13.97 24.15
CA LEU A 340 10.59 14.92 25.23
C LEU A 340 10.33 16.31 24.71
N GLU A 341 11.02 16.74 23.65
CA GLU A 341 10.74 18.04 23.01
C GLU A 341 9.40 18.05 22.26
N SER A 342 8.92 16.89 21.82
CA SER A 342 7.63 16.70 21.17
C SER A 342 6.51 16.20 22.08
N TRP A 343 6.70 16.15 23.40
CA TRP A 343 5.76 15.50 24.31
C TRP A 343 4.30 15.97 24.14
N LEU A 344 4.08 17.28 23.95
CA LEU A 344 2.74 17.84 23.75
C LEU A 344 2.13 17.41 22.40
N GLN A 345 2.95 17.29 21.35
CA GLN A 345 2.51 16.75 20.07
C GLN A 345 2.16 15.26 20.20
N TRP A 346 3.00 14.47 20.90
CA TRP A 346 2.70 13.08 21.19
C TRP A 346 1.40 12.91 21.96
N LEU A 347 1.11 13.75 22.96
CA LEU A 347 -0.17 13.70 23.68
C LEU A 347 -1.37 13.93 22.75
N VAL A 348 -1.29 14.91 21.84
CA VAL A 348 -2.36 15.15 20.86
C VAL A 348 -2.52 13.95 19.93
N ILE A 349 -1.43 13.42 19.40
CA ILE A 349 -1.46 12.28 18.46
C ILE A 349 -1.97 11.01 19.15
N LEU A 350 -1.51 10.72 20.36
CA LEU A 350 -1.99 9.59 21.16
C LEU A 350 -3.47 9.75 21.53
N GLY A 351 -3.92 10.97 21.82
CA GLY A 351 -5.34 11.27 22.02
C GLY A 351 -6.20 10.99 20.77
N LEU A 352 -5.72 11.34 19.57
CA LEU A 352 -6.40 11.00 18.31
C LEU A 352 -6.43 9.50 18.05
N VAL A 353 -5.34 8.78 18.31
CA VAL A 353 -5.27 7.32 18.16
C VAL A 353 -6.17 6.63 19.18
N ALA A 354 -6.16 7.08 20.44
CA ALA A 354 -7.05 6.57 21.48
C ALA A 354 -8.52 6.81 21.12
N THR A 355 -8.85 7.96 20.53
CA THR A 355 -10.19 8.27 20.03
C THR A 355 -10.58 7.33 18.90
N HIS A 356 -9.70 7.10 17.93
CA HIS A 356 -9.89 6.11 16.86
C HIS A 356 -10.18 4.71 17.44
N THR A 357 -9.31 4.23 18.33
CA THR A 357 -9.46 2.92 18.98
C THR A 357 -10.77 2.81 19.77
N CYS A 358 -11.09 3.84 20.56
CA CYS A 358 -12.31 3.90 21.35
C CYS A 358 -13.55 3.79 20.45
N LEU A 359 -13.61 4.60 19.39
CA LEU A 359 -14.72 4.55 18.42
C LEU A 359 -14.80 3.20 17.71
N THR A 360 -13.66 2.62 17.31
CA THR A 360 -13.65 1.33 16.59
C THR A 360 -14.15 0.17 17.45
N PHE A 361 -13.82 0.13 18.75
CA PHE A 361 -14.13 -1.02 19.61
C PHE A 361 -15.34 -0.83 20.53
N LEU A 362 -15.64 0.40 20.97
CA LEU A 362 -16.68 0.68 21.97
C LEU A 362 -17.98 1.25 21.38
N LEU A 363 -17.99 1.71 20.13
CA LEU A 363 -19.20 2.26 19.51
C LEU A 363 -20.21 1.12 19.23
N PRO A 364 -21.40 1.10 19.85
CA PRO A 364 -22.43 0.13 19.53
C PRO A 364 -23.05 0.50 18.18
N VAL A 365 -23.05 -0.45 17.25
CA VAL A 365 -23.71 -0.32 15.94
C VAL A 365 -24.89 -1.28 15.92
N GLU A 366 -26.05 -0.80 15.49
CA GLU A 366 -27.27 -1.60 15.40
C GLU A 366 -27.04 -2.84 14.52
N GLY A 367 -27.32 -4.02 15.08
CA GLY A 367 -27.20 -5.28 14.36
C GLY A 367 -25.76 -5.76 14.14
N CYS A 368 -24.74 -5.17 14.78
CA CYS A 368 -23.34 -5.62 14.69
C CYS A 368 -22.74 -5.84 16.10
N PRO A 369 -21.84 -6.83 16.28
CA PRO A 369 -21.13 -6.99 17.54
C PRO A 369 -20.15 -5.84 17.75
N THR A 370 -19.92 -5.46 19.01
CA THR A 370 -18.95 -4.43 19.39
C THR A 370 -17.54 -4.83 18.94
N GLY A 371 -16.81 -3.92 18.29
CA GLY A 371 -15.47 -4.20 17.76
C GLY A 371 -15.44 -5.02 16.47
N TYR A 372 -16.54 -5.08 15.72
CA TYR A 372 -16.58 -5.73 14.41
C TYR A 372 -15.67 -5.02 13.38
N LEU A 373 -14.75 -5.78 12.77
CA LEU A 373 -13.78 -5.32 11.76
C LEU A 373 -13.91 -6.08 10.43
N GLY A 374 -15.04 -6.77 10.21
CA GLY A 374 -15.25 -7.62 9.03
C GLY A 374 -15.87 -6.88 7.84
N PRO A 375 -15.88 -7.53 6.66
CA PRO A 375 -16.48 -6.95 5.45
C PRO A 375 -18.01 -6.96 5.46
N GLY A 376 -18.67 -7.67 6.37
CA GLY A 376 -20.12 -7.92 6.31
C GLY A 376 -20.48 -8.87 5.15
N GLY A 377 -21.72 -8.77 4.67
CA GLY A 377 -22.25 -9.64 3.61
C GLY A 377 -22.19 -11.12 3.96
N SER A 378 -21.58 -11.95 3.11
CA SER A 378 -21.45 -13.40 3.26
C SER A 378 -20.45 -13.84 4.35
N TYR A 379 -19.73 -12.90 4.97
CA TYR A 379 -18.73 -13.20 6.00
C TYR A 379 -19.35 -13.87 7.22
N ASN A 380 -18.66 -14.87 7.76
CA ASN A 380 -19.10 -15.65 8.92
C ASN A 380 -20.54 -16.19 8.74
N TYR A 381 -20.75 -16.93 7.65
CA TYR A 381 -22.02 -17.54 7.24
C TYR A 381 -23.19 -16.54 7.21
N SER A 382 -22.94 -15.34 6.71
CA SER A 382 -23.94 -14.26 6.63
C SER A 382 -24.57 -13.88 7.98
N SER A 383 -23.85 -14.07 9.09
CA SER A 383 -24.34 -13.73 10.43
C SER A 383 -24.68 -12.24 10.59
N HIS A 384 -23.93 -11.37 9.93
CA HIS A 384 -24.05 -9.91 10.06
C HIS A 384 -23.90 -9.23 8.69
N PRO A 385 -24.89 -9.35 7.79
CA PRO A 385 -24.75 -8.94 6.40
C PRO A 385 -24.67 -7.42 6.23
N ASN A 386 -25.37 -6.66 7.07
CA ASN A 386 -25.44 -5.19 7.03
C ASN A 386 -24.38 -4.49 7.91
N CYS A 387 -23.23 -5.14 8.14
CA CYS A 387 -22.17 -4.65 9.01
C CYS A 387 -20.88 -4.27 8.27
N THR A 388 -20.94 -3.98 6.97
CA THR A 388 -19.76 -3.66 6.16
C THR A 388 -18.95 -2.50 6.75
N GLY A 389 -17.70 -2.81 7.12
CA GLY A 389 -16.75 -1.86 7.71
C GLY A 389 -17.00 -1.51 9.17
N GLY A 390 -17.92 -2.20 9.86
CA GLY A 390 -18.22 -2.00 11.27
C GLY A 390 -18.50 -0.54 11.66
N ALA A 391 -17.87 -0.08 12.74
CA ALA A 391 -17.98 1.28 13.25
C ALA A 391 -17.49 2.34 12.25
N ALA A 392 -16.39 2.07 11.52
CA ALA A 392 -15.84 3.00 10.52
C ALA A 392 -16.84 3.26 9.41
N GLY A 393 -17.35 2.19 8.80
CA GLY A 393 -18.36 2.29 7.74
C GLY A 393 -19.66 2.95 8.22
N TYR A 394 -20.06 2.71 9.47
CA TYR A 394 -21.25 3.34 10.06
C TYR A 394 -21.08 4.86 10.19
N ILE A 395 -19.94 5.31 10.74
CA ILE A 395 -19.64 6.75 10.86
C ILE A 395 -19.57 7.42 9.48
N ASP A 396 -18.91 6.78 8.50
CA ASP A 396 -18.80 7.36 7.16
C ASP A 396 -20.16 7.51 6.48
N ARG A 397 -21.06 6.53 6.64
CA ARG A 397 -22.45 6.61 6.14
C ARG A 397 -23.25 7.70 6.84
N MET A 398 -23.01 7.91 8.14
CA MET A 398 -23.66 8.98 8.90
C MET A 398 -23.17 10.38 8.48
N VAL A 399 -21.86 10.55 8.28
CA VAL A 399 -21.24 11.85 7.98
C VAL A 399 -21.39 12.23 6.51
N PHE A 400 -21.10 11.31 5.59
CA PHE A 400 -21.07 11.61 4.16
C PHE A 400 -22.38 11.24 3.44
N ARG A 401 -23.28 10.49 4.06
CA ARG A 401 -24.44 9.82 3.42
C ARG A 401 -24.04 8.76 2.38
N ASN A 402 -24.97 7.83 2.13
CA ASN A 402 -24.76 6.69 1.23
C ASN A 402 -24.41 7.07 -0.21
N GLU A 403 -24.99 8.15 -0.75
CA GLU A 403 -24.82 8.58 -2.16
C GLU A 403 -23.40 9.05 -2.47
N HIS A 404 -22.68 9.54 -1.46
CA HIS A 404 -21.34 10.10 -1.60
C HIS A 404 -20.23 9.10 -1.30
N LEU A 405 -20.58 7.84 -1.02
CA LEU A 405 -19.65 6.74 -0.75
C LEU A 405 -19.54 5.81 -1.95
N TYR A 406 -18.52 4.95 -1.92
CA TYR A 406 -18.36 3.90 -2.94
C TYR A 406 -19.47 2.86 -2.85
N GLN A 407 -20.25 2.75 -3.93
CA GLN A 407 -21.35 1.79 -4.04
C GLN A 407 -20.89 0.34 -4.26
N LYS A 408 -19.69 0.15 -4.81
CA LYS A 408 -19.13 -1.18 -5.14
C LYS A 408 -17.68 -1.27 -4.67
N PRO A 409 -17.43 -1.45 -3.35
CA PRO A 409 -16.09 -1.69 -2.81
C PRO A 409 -15.54 -3.03 -3.30
N THR A 410 -14.24 -3.32 -3.16
CA THR A 410 -13.69 -4.62 -3.65
C THR A 410 -14.28 -5.83 -2.93
N CYS A 411 -14.63 -5.69 -1.66
CA CYS A 411 -15.33 -6.70 -0.87
C CYS A 411 -16.70 -7.06 -1.47
N TYR A 412 -17.30 -6.19 -2.29
CA TYR A 412 -18.57 -6.49 -2.96
C TYR A 412 -18.50 -7.74 -3.83
N GLU A 413 -17.39 -7.98 -4.54
CA GLU A 413 -17.29 -9.09 -5.49
C GLU A 413 -17.26 -10.45 -4.79
N ILE A 414 -16.57 -10.54 -3.65
CA ILE A 414 -16.36 -11.79 -2.92
C ILE A 414 -17.41 -11.97 -1.81
N TYR A 415 -17.62 -10.95 -0.98
CA TYR A 415 -18.49 -11.01 0.19
C TYR A 415 -19.92 -10.52 -0.08
N GLN A 416 -20.27 -10.12 -1.32
CA GLN A 416 -21.62 -9.67 -1.70
C GLN A 416 -22.22 -8.58 -0.78
N THR A 417 -21.38 -7.67 -0.32
CA THR A 417 -21.80 -6.61 0.61
C THR A 417 -22.87 -5.72 -0.01
N THR A 418 -23.96 -5.46 0.71
CA THR A 418 -25.07 -4.62 0.22
C THR A 418 -24.86 -3.13 0.51
N LEU A 419 -24.05 -2.80 1.51
CA LEU A 419 -23.83 -1.44 1.97
C LEU A 419 -22.65 -0.77 1.27
N PRO A 420 -22.75 0.55 0.99
CA PRO A 420 -21.62 1.32 0.52
C PRO A 420 -20.57 1.46 1.63
N TYR A 421 -19.30 1.44 1.23
CA TYR A 421 -18.16 1.51 2.12
C TYR A 421 -16.97 2.15 1.41
N ASP A 422 -16.26 3.02 2.13
CA ASP A 422 -15.10 3.72 1.60
C ASP A 422 -13.89 3.55 2.54
N PRO A 423 -12.74 3.04 2.05
CA PRO A 423 -11.51 2.92 2.85
C PRO A 423 -10.84 4.26 3.14
N GLU A 424 -11.23 5.33 2.45
CA GLU A 424 -10.67 6.68 2.63
C GLU A 424 -11.54 7.56 3.54
N GLY A 425 -12.28 6.92 4.44
CA GLY A 425 -13.22 7.52 5.38
C GLY A 425 -12.61 8.44 6.44
N LEU A 426 -13.49 9.01 7.26
CA LEU A 426 -13.11 9.96 8.30
C LEU A 426 -12.28 9.28 9.40
N LEU A 427 -12.71 8.10 9.83
CA LEU A 427 -12.08 7.38 10.94
C LEU A 427 -10.63 6.97 10.59
N GLY A 428 -10.39 6.55 9.34
CA GLY A 428 -9.07 6.26 8.81
C GLY A 428 -8.16 7.48 8.64
N THR A 429 -8.70 8.69 8.63
CA THR A 429 -7.85 9.90 8.66
C THR A 429 -7.09 9.99 9.98
N LEU A 430 -7.65 9.54 11.10
CA LEU A 430 -6.98 9.56 12.40
C LEU A 430 -5.71 8.71 12.43
N THR A 431 -5.74 7.51 11.83
CA THR A 431 -4.56 6.65 11.71
C THR A 431 -3.57 7.19 10.68
N SER A 432 -4.04 7.91 9.65
CA SER A 432 -3.16 8.60 8.69
C SER A 432 -2.39 9.75 9.31
N ILE A 433 -2.99 10.50 10.24
CA ILE A 433 -2.31 11.54 11.01
C ILE A 433 -1.11 10.95 11.78
N LEU A 434 -1.30 9.78 12.42
CA LEU A 434 -0.20 9.07 13.08
C LEU A 434 0.91 8.70 12.09
N MET A 435 0.58 8.15 10.92
CA MET A 435 1.58 7.79 9.90
C MET A 435 2.39 8.99 9.41
N VAL A 436 1.73 10.14 9.17
CA VAL A 436 2.42 11.39 8.82
C VAL A 436 3.31 11.86 9.97
N TYR A 437 2.84 11.74 11.21
CA TYR A 437 3.59 12.14 12.39
C TYR A 437 4.84 11.27 12.64
N LEU A 438 4.75 9.95 12.43
CA LEU A 438 5.91 9.06 12.44
C LEU A 438 6.96 9.49 11.40
N GLY A 439 6.49 9.97 10.24
CA GLY A 439 7.35 10.63 9.25
C GLY A 439 8.02 11.89 9.76
N VAL A 440 7.28 12.77 10.46
CA VAL A 440 7.84 13.97 11.11
C VAL A 440 8.94 13.60 12.11
N GLN A 441 8.72 12.57 12.92
CA GLN A 441 9.72 12.08 13.87
C GLN A 441 10.97 11.55 13.16
N ALA A 442 10.82 10.77 12.08
CA ALA A 442 11.97 10.35 11.27
C ALA A 442 12.73 11.55 10.65
N GLY A 443 12.01 12.60 10.25
CA GLY A 443 12.60 13.86 9.81
C GLY A 443 13.38 14.58 10.92
N ARG A 444 12.86 14.60 12.14
CA ARG A 444 13.55 15.16 13.32
C ARG A 444 14.79 14.37 13.71
N ILE A 445 14.73 13.04 13.69
CA ILE A 445 15.90 12.18 13.91
C ILE A 445 17.00 12.49 12.89
N THR A 446 16.63 12.66 11.61
CA THR A 446 17.57 13.05 10.54
C THR A 446 18.25 14.39 10.81
N LEU A 447 17.55 15.26 11.54
CA LEU A 447 17.90 16.63 11.83
C LEU A 447 18.70 16.81 13.13
N CYS A 448 18.55 15.89 14.08
CA CYS A 448 19.25 15.87 15.36
C CYS A 448 20.52 15.02 15.31
N TYR A 449 20.51 13.91 14.58
CA TYR A 449 21.63 12.97 14.50
C TYR A 449 22.42 13.14 13.19
N HIS A 450 23.67 13.60 13.30
CA HIS A 450 24.54 13.82 12.14
C HIS A 450 25.08 12.50 11.56
N TYR A 451 25.42 11.54 12.42
CA TYR A 451 26.00 10.26 12.02
C TYR A 451 24.95 9.31 11.44
N ALA A 452 25.29 8.61 10.34
CA ALA A 452 24.41 7.64 9.70
C ALA A 452 24.08 6.45 10.63
N TYR A 453 25.07 5.94 11.35
CA TYR A 453 24.89 4.83 12.29
C TYR A 453 23.86 5.17 13.39
N SER A 454 23.99 6.35 14.03
CA SER A 454 23.05 6.79 15.07
C SER A 454 21.62 6.93 14.54
N ARG A 455 21.44 7.36 13.29
CA ARG A 455 20.12 7.43 12.64
C ARG A 455 19.53 6.03 12.44
N VAL A 456 20.32 5.09 11.94
CA VAL A 456 19.87 3.70 11.71
C VAL A 456 19.47 3.03 13.01
N VAL A 457 20.31 3.10 14.05
CA VAL A 457 20.02 2.53 15.38
C VAL A 457 18.72 3.12 15.95
N ARG A 458 18.47 4.42 15.74
CA ARG A 458 17.22 5.05 16.19
C ARG A 458 16.02 4.59 15.41
N TRP A 459 16.11 4.54 14.08
CA TRP A 459 15.01 4.05 13.25
C TRP A 459 14.69 2.58 13.55
N THR A 460 15.69 1.74 13.78
CA THR A 460 15.46 0.34 14.19
C THR A 460 14.85 0.26 15.58
N THR A 461 15.30 1.08 16.53
CA THR A 461 14.69 1.15 17.87
C THR A 461 13.22 1.57 17.80
N TRP A 462 12.90 2.60 17.00
CA TRP A 462 11.51 3.02 16.77
C TRP A 462 10.69 1.93 16.10
N ALA A 463 11.24 1.24 15.10
CA ALA A 463 10.57 0.11 14.46
C ALA A 463 10.23 -0.99 15.48
N VAL A 464 11.19 -1.37 16.34
CA VAL A 464 10.99 -2.35 17.40
C VAL A 464 9.97 -1.86 18.43
N ILE A 465 9.98 -0.59 18.85
CA ILE A 465 9.00 -0.05 19.81
C ILE A 465 7.60 -0.12 19.22
N THR A 466 7.41 0.36 17.99
CA THR A 466 6.10 0.30 17.31
C THR A 466 5.62 -1.12 17.05
N ASP A 467 6.55 -2.08 16.96
CA ASP A 467 6.24 -3.50 16.78
C ASP A 467 5.98 -4.21 18.13
N SER A 468 6.71 -3.85 19.18
CA SER A 468 6.66 -4.44 20.54
C SER A 468 5.48 -4.01 21.39
N THR A 469 4.82 -2.89 21.07
CA THR A 469 3.52 -2.50 21.67
C THR A 469 2.37 -3.44 21.25
N ASN A 470 2.69 -4.59 20.66
CA ASN A 470 1.78 -5.56 20.09
C ASN A 470 1.88 -6.98 20.73
N PRO A 471 1.95 -7.16 22.08
CA PRO A 471 2.00 -8.49 22.68
C PRO A 471 0.59 -9.01 22.97
N GLY A 472 0.07 -9.89 22.13
CA GLY A 472 -1.17 -10.64 22.42
C GLY A 472 -1.77 -11.29 21.17
N PRO A 473 -2.94 -11.96 21.26
CA PRO A 473 -3.71 -12.50 20.10
C PRO A 473 -4.26 -11.40 19.17
N LEU A 474 -3.65 -10.23 19.29
CA LEU A 474 -3.75 -8.93 18.70
C LEU A 474 -2.65 -8.74 17.64
N SER A 475 -2.19 -9.81 16.97
CA SER A 475 -1.42 -9.75 15.71
C SER A 475 -2.14 -8.96 14.61
N ARG A 476 -3.36 -8.49 14.87
CA ARG A 476 -4.12 -7.53 14.07
C ARG A 476 -3.62 -6.08 14.14
N TRP A 477 -2.85 -5.59 15.13
CA TRP A 477 -2.61 -4.12 15.20
C TRP A 477 -1.59 -3.57 14.20
N THR A 478 -0.52 -4.29 13.88
CA THR A 478 0.37 -3.93 12.74
C THR A 478 -0.37 -4.01 11.42
N VAL A 479 -1.43 -4.83 11.36
CA VAL A 479 -2.39 -4.86 10.26
C VAL A 479 -3.47 -3.77 10.41
N THR A 480 -3.64 -3.10 11.56
CA THR A 480 -4.64 -2.02 11.77
C THR A 480 -4.23 -0.63 11.33
N LEU A 481 -2.94 -0.29 11.34
CA LEU A 481 -2.50 0.96 10.69
C LEU A 481 -2.76 0.92 9.16
N PRO A 482 -2.66 -0.26 8.51
CA PRO A 482 -3.23 -0.53 7.20
C PRO A 482 -4.71 -0.99 7.17
N THR A 483 -5.43 -1.25 8.28
CA THR A 483 -6.77 -1.88 8.21
C THR A 483 -7.77 -1.03 7.47
N GLU A 484 -7.66 0.29 7.62
CA GLU A 484 -8.58 1.23 6.99
C GLU A 484 -8.34 1.32 5.47
N LEU A 485 -7.23 0.78 4.93
CA LEU A 485 -7.02 0.67 3.49
C LEU A 485 -7.62 -0.62 2.90
N ARG A 486 -8.20 -1.50 3.73
CA ARG A 486 -8.90 -2.70 3.25
C ARG A 486 -10.13 -2.27 2.47
N CYS A 487 -10.32 -2.89 1.31
CA CYS A 487 -11.34 -2.52 0.34
C CYS A 487 -11.07 -1.32 -0.59
N ARG A 488 -9.90 -1.26 -1.23
CA ARG A 488 -9.61 -0.28 -2.28
C ARG A 488 -9.84 -0.84 -3.68
N THR A 489 -10.63 -0.16 -4.50
CA THR A 489 -11.07 -0.62 -5.83
C THR A 489 -9.92 -1.13 -6.70
N THR A 490 -10.02 -2.37 -7.19
CA THR A 490 -9.28 -2.83 -8.36
C THR A 490 -10.26 -3.22 -9.46
N LYS A 491 -10.92 -2.23 -10.09
CA LYS A 491 -11.74 -2.49 -11.28
C LYS A 491 -11.72 -1.34 -12.26
N MET A 492 -10.68 -1.32 -13.10
CA MET A 492 -10.74 -0.74 -14.44
C MET A 492 -11.08 -1.83 -15.48
N ARG A 493 -11.91 -2.83 -15.12
CA ARG A 493 -12.20 -4.03 -15.94
C ARG A 493 -13.05 -3.75 -17.20
N ASN A 494 -13.53 -2.52 -17.43
CA ASN A 494 -14.44 -2.22 -18.55
C ASN A 494 -13.95 -1.15 -19.56
N TYR A 495 -12.70 -0.66 -19.47
CA TYR A 495 -12.23 0.43 -20.34
C TYR A 495 -11.38 0.01 -21.55
N LEU A 496 -11.14 -1.30 -21.76
CA LEU A 496 -10.37 -1.80 -22.93
C LEU A 496 -11.19 -2.65 -23.91
N ASN A 497 -12.50 -2.83 -23.69
CA ASN A 497 -13.40 -3.50 -24.64
C ASN A 497 -14.50 -2.54 -25.14
N LYS A 498 -14.09 -1.38 -25.65
CA LYS A 498 -14.83 -0.63 -26.68
C LYS A 498 -13.86 0.02 -27.64
#